data_AF-A0A920AEN7-F1
#
_entry.id   AF-A0A920AEN7-F1
#
_cell.length_a   1.000
_cell.length_b   1.000
_cell.length_c   1.000
_cell.angle_alpha   90.00
_cell.angle_beta   90.00
_cell.angle_gamma   90.00
#
_symmetry.space_group_name_H-M   'P 1'
#
loop_
_entity.id
_entity.type
_entity.pdbx_description
1 polymer ?
#
loop_
_entity_poly.entity_id
_entity_poly.type
_entity_poly.pdbx_seq_one_letter_code
_entity_poly.pdbx_strand_id
1 'polypeptide(L)'
;MEVPGIKEDMMVEFIKHYGSRFKYVIAPHEMRPSALDKLESSIEFKVMRYSHANLQNVETAHVLIIDNIGLLSSLYAYADIAYIGGGFGKGIHNILEAATFGMPIFIGPNNQKFQEAVDLKI
;
A
#
# COMPACT_ATOMS: atom_id res chain seq x y z
N MET A 1 14.50 5.51 17.20
CA MET A 1 14.90 5.85 15.82
C MET A 1 14.15 4.90 14.91
N GLU A 2 13.38 5.39 13.94
CA GLU A 2 12.80 4.53 12.90
C GLU A 2 13.94 4.01 12.03
N VAL A 3 13.97 2.70 11.75
CA VAL A 3 14.92 2.11 10.80
C VAL A 3 14.33 2.31 9.40
N PRO A 4 14.95 3.13 8.53
CA PRO A 4 14.50 3.26 7.14
C PRO A 4 14.67 1.92 6.42
N GLY A 5 13.65 1.45 5.68
CA GLY A 5 13.70 0.24 4.85
C GLY A 5 12.66 -0.84 5.20
N ILE A 6 12.50 -1.18 6.49
CA ILE A 6 11.71 -2.35 6.95
C ILE A 6 10.27 -2.40 6.40
N LYS A 7 9.64 -1.23 6.16
CA LYS A 7 8.24 -1.13 5.70
C LYS A 7 8.06 -1.55 4.24
N GLU A 8 8.93 -1.07 3.36
CA GLU A 8 8.87 -1.37 1.93
C GLU A 8 9.34 -2.80 1.67
N ASP A 9 10.36 -3.23 2.42
CA ASP A 9 10.89 -4.59 2.37
C ASP A 9 9.80 -5.64 2.67
N MET A 10 8.98 -5.42 3.69
CA MET A 10 7.86 -6.34 4.01
C MET A 10 6.81 -6.43 2.89
N MET A 11 6.47 -5.31 2.26
CA MET A 11 5.50 -5.28 1.17
C MET A 11 6.04 -6.01 -0.05
N VAL A 12 7.30 -5.77 -0.39
CA VAL A 12 8.01 -6.46 -1.48
C VAL A 12 8.08 -7.96 -1.21
N GLU A 13 8.41 -8.38 0.01
CA GLU A 13 8.41 -9.80 0.40
C GLU A 13 6.99 -10.41 0.35
N PHE A 14 5.95 -9.67 0.74
CA PHE A 14 4.57 -10.14 0.60
C PHE A 14 4.19 -10.35 -0.88
N ILE A 15 4.53 -9.39 -1.75
CA ILE A 15 4.30 -9.50 -3.19
C ILE A 15 5.07 -10.69 -3.76
N LYS A 16 6.32 -10.89 -3.34
CA LYS A 16 7.14 -12.04 -3.76
C LYS A 16 6.54 -13.37 -3.33
N HIS A 17 6.05 -13.47 -2.09
CA HIS A 17 5.51 -14.70 -1.54
C HIS A 17 4.15 -15.09 -2.14
N TYR A 18 3.25 -14.13 -2.29
CA TYR A 18 1.88 -14.40 -2.76
C TYR A 18 1.72 -14.24 -4.28
N GLY A 19 2.62 -13.51 -4.92
CA GLY A 19 2.73 -13.37 -6.37
C GLY A 19 1.40 -13.02 -7.05
N SER A 20 1.07 -13.73 -8.12
CA SER A 20 -0.13 -13.46 -8.93
C SER A 20 -1.47 -13.83 -8.27
N ARG A 21 -1.48 -14.27 -7.00
CA ARG A 21 -2.73 -14.51 -6.25
C ARG A 21 -3.50 -13.22 -5.99
N PHE A 22 -2.82 -12.08 -6.02
CA PHE A 22 -3.42 -10.76 -5.87
C PHE A 22 -3.01 -9.84 -7.01
N LYS A 23 -3.83 -8.81 -7.24
CA LYS A 23 -3.42 -7.58 -7.89
C LYS A 23 -3.10 -6.57 -6.80
N TYR A 24 -2.00 -5.84 -6.94
CA TYR A 24 -1.51 -4.95 -5.91
C TYR A 24 -1.67 -3.50 -6.34
N VAL A 25 -2.22 -2.67 -5.45
CA VAL A 25 -2.22 -1.21 -5.61
C VAL A 25 -1.41 -0.63 -4.47
N ILE A 26 -0.35 0.12 -4.79
CA ILE A 26 0.57 0.70 -3.82
C ILE A 26 0.47 2.22 -3.89
N ALA A 27 0.09 2.84 -2.76
CA ALA A 27 0.16 4.29 -2.59
C ALA A 27 1.40 4.63 -1.74
N PRO A 28 2.55 4.95 -2.35
CA PRO A 28 3.77 5.25 -1.62
C PRO A 28 3.66 6.56 -0.84
N HIS A 29 4.36 6.65 0.28
CA HIS A 29 4.45 7.86 1.10
C HIS A 29 5.48 8.87 0.55
N GLU A 30 6.41 8.41 -0.29
CA GLU A 30 7.45 9.22 -0.91
C GLU A 30 7.30 9.23 -2.44
N MET A 31 7.00 10.42 -2.99
CA MET A 31 6.67 10.61 -4.41
C MET A 31 7.85 11.07 -5.26
N ARG A 32 9.07 11.08 -4.69
CA ARG A 32 10.27 11.49 -5.43
C ARG A 32 10.55 10.46 -6.54
N PRO A 33 10.90 10.87 -7.77
CA PRO A 33 11.15 9.94 -8.88
C PRO A 33 12.13 8.82 -8.50
N SER A 34 13.23 9.16 -7.82
CA SER A 34 14.24 8.18 -7.40
C SER A 34 13.74 7.16 -6.37
N ALA A 35 12.71 7.47 -5.58
CA ALA A 35 12.08 6.52 -4.67
C ALA A 35 11.13 5.58 -5.42
N LEU A 36 10.35 6.13 -6.36
CA LEU A 36 9.46 5.35 -7.23
C LEU A 36 10.27 4.38 -8.11
N ASP A 37 11.38 4.84 -8.69
CA ASP A 37 12.27 4.00 -9.51
C ASP A 37 12.86 2.84 -8.69
N LYS A 38 13.23 3.09 -7.43
CA LYS A 38 13.71 2.05 -6.51
C LYS A 38 12.63 1.04 -6.16
N LEU A 39 11.43 1.51 -5.86
CA LEU A 39 10.29 0.65 -5.55
C LEU A 39 9.90 -0.23 -6.74
N GLU A 40 9.92 0.32 -7.96
CA GLU A 40 9.69 -0.47 -9.17
C GLU A 40 10.75 -1.54 -9.36
N SER A 41 12.02 -1.18 -9.14
CA SER A 41 13.16 -2.08 -9.34
C SER A 41 13.24 -3.18 -8.28
N SER A 42 12.61 -3.02 -7.12
CA SER A 42 12.58 -4.04 -6.06
C SER A 42 11.48 -5.10 -6.26
N ILE A 43 10.56 -4.88 -7.19
CA ILE A 43 9.41 -5.76 -7.43
C ILE A 43 9.67 -6.64 -8.65
N GLU A 44 9.66 -7.96 -8.46
CA GLU A 44 9.94 -8.96 -9.51
C GLU A 44 8.79 -9.12 -10.55
N PHE A 45 7.67 -8.42 -10.36
CA PHE A 45 6.49 -8.50 -11.21
C PHE A 45 6.34 -7.27 -12.11
N LYS A 46 5.48 -7.35 -13.14
CA LYS A 46 5.18 -6.21 -14.01
C LYS A 46 4.52 -5.07 -13.20
N VAL A 47 5.27 -3.99 -13.00
CA VAL A 47 4.82 -2.77 -12.34
C VAL A 47 4.37 -1.74 -13.37
N MET A 48 3.38 -0.93 -13.01
CA MET A 48 2.92 0.21 -13.79
C MET A 48 2.66 1.39 -12.86
N ARG A 49 3.12 2.59 -13.24
CA ARG A 49 2.68 3.83 -12.59
C ARG A 49 1.30 4.21 -13.10
N TYR A 50 0.45 4.73 -12.21
CA TYR A 50 -0.89 5.19 -12.53
C TYR A 50 -0.88 6.28 -13.61
N SER A 51 0.07 7.22 -13.56
CA SER A 51 0.26 8.24 -14.59
C SER A 51 0.50 7.70 -16.01
N HIS A 52 0.95 6.44 -16.14
CA HIS A 52 1.18 5.76 -17.42
C HIS A 52 0.14 4.67 -17.73
N ALA A 53 -0.81 4.44 -16.83
CA ALA A 53 -1.84 3.43 -16.98
C ALA A 53 -3.01 3.93 -17.85
N ASN A 54 -3.54 3.02 -18.66
CA ASN A 54 -4.76 3.20 -19.44
C ASN A 54 -5.50 1.86 -19.55
N LEU A 55 -6.71 1.91 -20.09
CA LEU A 55 -7.57 0.72 -20.19
C LEU A 55 -6.96 -0.38 -21.07
N GLN A 56 -6.02 -0.06 -21.96
CA GLN A 56 -5.40 -1.03 -22.85
C GLN A 56 -4.21 -1.75 -22.19
N ASN A 57 -3.54 -1.13 -21.23
CA ASN A 57 -2.28 -1.65 -20.67
C ASN A 57 -2.37 -2.07 -19.20
N VAL A 58 -3.31 -1.52 -18.42
CA VAL A 58 -3.35 -1.67 -16.95
C VAL A 58 -3.61 -3.11 -16.54
N GLU A 59 -4.42 -3.86 -17.29
CA GLU A 59 -4.75 -5.26 -16.99
C GLU A 59 -3.50 -6.16 -16.94
N THR A 60 -2.47 -5.80 -17.71
CA THR A 60 -1.22 -6.55 -17.78
C THR A 60 -0.34 -6.34 -16.53
N ALA A 61 -0.56 -5.26 -15.78
CA ALA A 61 0.20 -4.97 -14.58
C ALA A 61 -0.22 -5.90 -13.43
N HIS A 62 0.75 -6.40 -12.68
CA HIS A 62 0.51 -7.11 -11.42
C HIS A 62 0.48 -6.13 -10.26
N VAL A 63 1.29 -5.07 -10.36
CA VAL A 63 1.40 -4.01 -9.36
C VAL A 63 1.14 -2.67 -10.03
N LEU A 64 0.22 -1.89 -9.46
CA LEU A 64 -0.06 -0.52 -9.84
C LEU A 64 0.45 0.43 -8.74
N ILE A 65 1.41 1.29 -9.07
CA ILE A 65 1.91 2.33 -8.17
C ILE A 65 1.13 3.62 -8.44
N ILE A 66 0.51 4.17 -7.41
CA ILE A 66 -0.23 5.42 -7.49
C ILE A 66 0.73 6.58 -7.26
N ASP A 67 1.14 7.21 -8.35
CA ASP A 67 2.15 8.28 -8.37
C ASP A 67 1.53 9.70 -8.40
N ASN A 68 0.32 9.84 -7.84
CA ASN A 68 -0.43 11.09 -7.70
C ASN A 68 -1.05 11.22 -6.30
N ILE A 69 -1.32 12.46 -5.90
CA ILE A 69 -1.94 12.79 -4.61
C ILE A 69 -3.46 12.86 -4.77
N GLY A 70 -4.18 12.46 -3.72
CA GLY A 70 -5.63 12.68 -3.60
C GLY A 70 -6.51 11.50 -3.98
N LEU A 71 -5.93 10.36 -4.39
CA LEU A 71 -6.70 9.17 -4.79
C LEU A 71 -6.94 8.16 -3.66
N LEU A 72 -6.20 8.23 -2.55
CA LEU A 72 -6.17 7.17 -1.52
C LEU A 72 -7.55 6.72 -1.05
N SER A 73 -8.42 7.66 -0.67
CA SER A 73 -9.79 7.34 -0.22
C SER A 73 -10.60 6.61 -1.28
N SER A 74 -10.47 7.00 -2.56
CA SER A 74 -11.16 6.32 -3.67
C SER A 74 -10.60 4.93 -3.95
N LEU A 75 -9.31 4.69 -3.70
CA LEU A 75 -8.71 3.38 -3.91
C LEU A 75 -9.29 2.31 -2.99
N TYR A 76 -9.61 2.67 -1.74
CA TYR A 76 -10.22 1.74 -0.79
C TYR A 76 -11.54 1.17 -1.32
N ALA A 77 -12.34 1.96 -2.04
CA ALA A 77 -13.59 1.47 -2.65
C ALA A 77 -13.42 0.27 -3.60
N TYR A 78 -12.20 0.04 -4.11
CA TYR A 78 -11.87 -1.02 -5.05
C TYR A 78 -11.04 -2.15 -4.43
N ALA A 79 -10.73 -2.07 -3.14
CA ALA A 79 -9.86 -3.04 -2.47
C ALA A 79 -10.68 -4.13 -1.77
N ASP A 80 -10.28 -5.39 -1.98
CA ASP A 80 -10.81 -6.52 -1.21
C ASP A 80 -10.20 -6.57 0.21
N ILE A 81 -8.97 -6.09 0.36
CA ILE A 81 -8.18 -6.07 1.60
C ILE A 81 -7.29 -4.82 1.59
N ALA A 82 -7.15 -4.14 2.72
CA ALA A 82 -6.21 -3.03 2.88
C ALA A 82 -5.10 -3.35 3.89
N TYR A 83 -3.86 -3.06 3.54
CA TYR A 83 -2.75 -2.98 4.50
C TYR A 83 -2.36 -1.52 4.71
N ILE A 84 -2.47 -1.03 5.95
CA ILE A 84 -2.16 0.35 6.31
C ILE A 84 -0.76 0.41 6.92
N GLY A 85 0.15 1.05 6.19
CA GLY A 85 1.50 1.35 6.67
C GLY A 85 1.50 2.31 7.88
N GLY A 86 2.66 2.53 8.46
CA GLY A 86 2.82 3.46 9.59
C GLY A 86 2.79 2.79 10.97
N GLY A 87 2.16 1.61 11.09
CA GLY A 87 2.22 0.76 12.29
C GLY A 87 3.60 0.14 12.60
N PHE A 88 4.69 0.61 11.99
CA PHE A 88 6.07 0.29 12.38
C PHE A 88 6.85 1.54 12.83
N GLY A 89 6.19 2.70 12.85
CA GLY A 89 6.79 4.02 12.94
C GLY A 89 6.11 4.99 13.92
N LYS A 90 6.20 6.30 13.66
CA LYS A 90 5.67 7.36 14.55
C LYS A 90 4.16 7.65 14.44
N GLY A 91 3.47 7.11 13.44
CA GLY A 91 2.07 7.47 13.11
C GLY A 91 1.41 6.38 12.28
N ILE A 92 0.12 6.09 12.48
CA ILE A 92 -0.66 5.32 11.51
C ILE A 92 -1.30 6.27 10.52
N HIS A 93 -1.31 5.90 9.24
CA HIS A 93 -2.07 6.61 8.22
C HIS A 93 -3.58 6.42 8.43
N ASN A 94 -4.41 7.15 7.68
CA ASN A 94 -5.84 7.30 7.95
C ASN A 94 -6.62 5.97 7.85
N ILE A 95 -6.68 5.20 8.94
CA ILE A 95 -7.38 3.92 9.03
C ILE A 95 -8.89 4.12 8.87
N LEU A 96 -9.42 5.22 9.40
CA LEU A 96 -10.86 5.50 9.38
C LEU A 96 -11.40 5.56 7.95
N GLU A 97 -10.64 6.15 7.02
CA GLU A 97 -11.01 6.17 5.59
C GLU A 97 -11.09 4.79 4.96
N ALA A 98 -10.26 3.82 5.38
CA ALA A 98 -10.38 2.44 4.91
C ALA A 98 -11.56 1.72 5.57
N ALA A 99 -11.78 1.99 6.87
CA ALA A 99 -12.82 1.33 7.66
C ALA A 99 -14.24 1.65 7.18
N THR A 100 -14.47 2.81 6.56
CA THR A 100 -15.78 3.17 6.00
C THR A 100 -16.23 2.24 4.86
N PHE A 101 -15.31 1.52 4.23
CA PHE A 101 -15.59 0.61 3.11
C PHE A 101 -15.81 -0.84 3.54
N GLY A 102 -15.64 -1.18 4.82
CA GLY A 102 -16.01 -2.49 5.37
C GLY A 102 -15.13 -3.68 4.94
N MET A 103 -14.00 -3.43 4.28
CA MET A 103 -13.03 -4.49 3.95
C MET A 103 -12.18 -4.88 5.17
N PRO A 104 -11.61 -6.09 5.22
CA PRO A 104 -10.57 -6.44 6.18
C PRO A 104 -9.37 -5.48 6.10
N ILE A 105 -8.95 -4.96 7.26
CA ILE A 105 -7.82 -4.04 7.38
C ILE A 105 -6.72 -4.68 8.22
N PHE A 106 -5.52 -4.74 7.65
CA PHE A 106 -4.30 -5.14 8.34
C PHE A 106 -3.47 -3.89 8.65
N ILE A 107 -2.94 -3.81 9.86
CA ILE A 107 -2.16 -2.67 10.34
C ILE A 107 -0.87 -3.20 10.96
N GLY A 108 0.25 -2.52 10.72
CA GLY A 108 1.53 -2.87 11.36
C GLY A 108 1.42 -2.98 12.90
N PRO A 109 2.30 -3.76 13.55
CA PRO A 109 2.17 -4.20 14.93
C PRO A 109 2.25 -3.08 15.99
N ASN A 110 2.93 -1.98 15.67
CA ASN A 110 3.03 -0.79 16.54
C ASN A 110 1.83 0.15 16.35
N ASN A 111 0.62 -0.38 16.58
CA ASN A 111 -0.63 0.36 16.44
C ASN A 111 -1.36 0.63 17.77
N GLN A 112 -0.83 0.14 18.90
CA GLN A 112 -1.49 0.19 20.21
C GLN A 112 -1.75 1.60 20.75
N LYS A 113 -1.06 2.61 20.21
CA LYS A 113 -1.22 4.01 20.63
C LYS A 113 -2.34 4.74 19.88
N PHE A 114 -2.99 4.09 18.93
CA PHE A 114 -4.02 4.67 18.08
C PHE A 114 -5.33 3.97 18.39
N GLN A 115 -6.22 4.67 19.09
CA GLN A 115 -7.46 4.11 19.60
C GLN A 115 -8.31 3.55 18.44
N GLU A 116 -8.31 4.22 17.29
CA GLU A 116 -9.01 3.79 16.08
C GLU A 116 -8.53 2.41 15.60
N ALA A 117 -7.23 2.13 15.71
CA ALA A 117 -6.67 0.83 15.35
C ALA A 117 -7.00 -0.27 16.39
N VAL A 118 -7.21 0.12 17.65
CA VAL A 118 -7.60 -0.80 18.73
C VAL A 118 -9.08 -1.15 18.60
N ASP A 119 -9.93 -0.15 18.33
CA ASP A 119 -11.38 -0.31 18.22
C ASP A 119 -11.80 -1.17 17.01
N LEU A 120 -10.95 -1.22 15.97
CA LEU A 120 -11.16 -2.06 14.79
C LEU A 120 -10.71 -3.53 14.96
N LYS A 121 -10.05 -3.88 16.07
CA LYS A 121 -9.70 -5.27 16.38
C LYS A 121 -10.94 -5.96 16.95
N ILE A 122 -11.62 -6.70 16.10
CA ILE A 122 -12.76 -7.55 16.48
C ILE A 122 -12.24 -8.86 17.08
#